data_AF-A0A6P5EDC1-F1
#
_entry.id   AF-A0A6P5EDC1-F1
#
_cell.length_a   1.000
_cell.length_b   1.000
_cell.length_c   1.000
_cell.angle_alpha   90.00
_cell.angle_beta   90.00
_cell.angle_gamma   90.00
#
_symmetry.space_group_name_H-M   'P 1'
#
loop_
_entity.id
_entity.type
_entity.pdbx_description
1 polymer ?
#
loop_
_entity_poly.entity_id
_entity_poly.type
_entity_poly.pdbx_seq_one_letter_code
_entity_poly.pdbx_strand_id
1 'polypeptide(L)'
;MWEYLKKVYNQTHLARRFQLECEITNYTQGGLSIQDYFSGFQKLWAEFSDIVCATVSKDSQKDILAVYDVSKRDQFLMKLRSDFENVRSNLMVVILLLHWICVLVNCFVKNSVFSLKPLMNKKS
;
A
#
# COMPACT_ATOMS: atom_id res chain seq x y z
N MET A 1 -27.64 -9.29 -21.25
CA MET A 1 -27.63 -10.03 -19.95
C MET A 1 -26.27 -9.96 -19.27
N TRP A 2 -25.20 -10.43 -19.91
CA TRP A 2 -23.85 -10.47 -19.30
C TRP A 2 -23.25 -9.09 -19.00
N GLU A 3 -23.42 -8.12 -19.91
CA GLU A 3 -22.98 -6.73 -19.70
C GLU A 3 -23.68 -6.04 -18.51
N TYR A 4 -24.95 -6.39 -18.27
CA TYR A 4 -25.71 -5.87 -17.14
C TYR A 4 -25.16 -6.43 -15.81
N LEU A 5 -24.94 -7.74 -15.73
CA LEU A 5 -24.36 -8.38 -14.55
C LEU A 5 -22.95 -7.85 -14.26
N LYS A 6 -22.13 -7.69 -15.31
CA LYS A 6 -20.79 -7.10 -15.20
C LYS A 6 -20.84 -5.67 -14.66
N LYS A 7 -21.79 -4.86 -15.12
CA LYS A 7 -21.99 -3.49 -14.61
C LYS A 7 -22.40 -3.47 -13.14
N VAL A 8 -23.40 -4.28 -12.76
CA VAL A 8 -23.86 -4.38 -11.36
C VAL A 8 -22.77 -4.91 -10.45
N TYR A 9 -22.02 -5.92 -10.89
CA TYR A 9 -20.89 -6.50 -10.15
C TYR A 9 -19.79 -5.44 -9.94
N ASN A 10 -19.35 -4.77 -11.00
CA ASN A 10 -18.32 -3.73 -10.90
C ASN A 10 -18.77 -2.55 -10.02
N GLN A 11 -20.04 -2.14 -10.11
CA GLN A 11 -20.60 -1.11 -9.22
C GLN A 11 -20.59 -1.55 -7.76
N THR A 12 -20.90 -2.82 -7.48
CA THR A 12 -20.87 -3.38 -6.12
C THR A 12 -19.43 -3.43 -5.58
N HIS A 13 -18.45 -3.80 -6.41
CA HIS A 13 -17.04 -3.80 -6.03
C HIS A 13 -16.52 -2.39 -5.73
N LEU A 14 -16.90 -1.39 -6.53
CA LEU A 14 -16.53 0.00 -6.28
C LEU A 14 -17.19 0.56 -5.01
N ALA A 15 -18.48 0.28 -4.80
CA ALA A 15 -19.19 0.70 -3.60
C ALA A 15 -18.62 0.04 -2.34
N ARG A 16 -18.34 -1.27 -2.39
CA ARG A 16 -17.74 -2.02 -1.28
C ARG A 16 -16.32 -1.55 -0.99
N ARG A 17 -15.54 -1.26 -2.03
CA ARG A 17 -14.20 -0.68 -1.88
C ARG A 17 -14.24 0.64 -1.15
N PHE A 18 -15.11 1.55 -1.56
CA PHE A 18 -15.26 2.85 -0.89
C PHE A 18 -15.71 2.70 0.57
N GLN A 19 -16.64 1.78 0.83
CA GLN A 19 -17.07 1.46 2.18
C GLN A 19 -15.90 0.97 3.05
N LEU A 20 -15.07 0.06 2.53
CA LEU A 20 -13.87 -0.43 3.23
C LEU A 20 -12.85 0.69 3.47
N GLU A 21 -12.65 1.60 2.52
CA GLU A 21 -11.78 2.77 2.72
C GLU A 21 -12.28 3.64 3.88
N CYS A 22 -13.59 3.86 3.99
CA CYS A 22 -14.20 4.55 5.13
C CYS A 22 -14.06 3.76 6.44
N GLU A 23 -14.34 2.45 6.42
CA GLU A 23 -14.22 1.59 7.61
C GLU A 23 -12.78 1.57 8.14
N ILE A 24 -11.79 1.39 7.27
CA ILE A 24 -10.36 1.41 7.61
C ILE A 24 -9.95 2.79 8.17
N THR A 25 -10.40 3.88 7.53
CA THR A 25 -10.07 5.25 7.99
C THR A 25 -10.64 5.55 9.38
N ASN A 26 -11.82 5.01 9.68
CA ASN A 26 -12.48 5.19 10.96
C ASN A 26 -12.06 4.16 12.01
N TYR A 27 -11.37 3.09 11.61
CA TYR A 27 -10.89 2.05 12.50
C TYR A 27 -9.78 2.59 13.40
N THR A 28 -10.03 2.57 14.71
CA THR A 28 -9.10 3.06 15.74
C THR A 28 -8.94 2.00 16.82
N GLN A 29 -7.81 2.00 17.52
CA GLN A 29 -7.58 1.00 18.58
C GLN A 29 -8.62 1.09 19.71
N GLY A 30 -9.05 2.30 20.06
CA GLY A 30 -10.05 2.52 21.11
C GLY A 30 -9.67 1.80 22.40
N GLY A 31 -10.62 1.05 22.98
CA GLY A 31 -10.44 0.21 24.18
C GLY A 31 -9.86 -1.18 23.94
N LEU A 32 -9.62 -1.58 22.69
CA LEU A 32 -9.22 -2.95 22.33
C LEU A 32 -7.77 -3.25 22.71
N SER A 33 -7.47 -4.54 22.93
CA SER A 33 -6.09 -5.01 23.03
C SER A 33 -5.37 -4.79 21.69
N ILE A 34 -4.04 -4.66 21.71
CA ILE A 34 -3.25 -4.49 20.48
C ILE A 34 -3.46 -5.67 19.54
N GLN A 35 -3.56 -6.89 20.08
CA GLN A 35 -3.75 -8.11 19.31
C GLN A 35 -5.10 -8.10 18.60
N ASP A 36 -6.18 -7.82 19.32
CA ASP A 36 -7.53 -7.78 18.74
C ASP A 36 -7.64 -6.66 17.70
N TYR A 37 -7.05 -5.51 18.00
CA TYR A 37 -6.96 -4.39 17.06
C TYR A 37 -6.23 -4.79 15.77
N PHE A 38 -5.06 -5.42 15.89
CA PHE A 38 -4.26 -5.87 14.75
C PHE A 38 -5.01 -6.92 13.92
N SER A 39 -5.63 -7.92 14.55
CA SER A 39 -6.39 -8.95 13.84
C SER A 39 -7.59 -8.38 13.09
N GLY A 40 -8.36 -7.47 13.72
CA GLY A 40 -9.48 -6.80 13.05
C GLY A 40 -9.02 -5.91 11.89
N PHE A 41 -7.94 -5.17 12.08
CA PHE A 41 -7.33 -4.36 11.02
C PHE A 41 -6.84 -5.22 9.85
N GLN A 42 -6.15 -6.33 10.12
CA GLN A 42 -5.71 -7.26 9.08
C GLN A 42 -6.87 -7.83 8.27
N LYS A 43 -8.00 -8.14 8.92
CA LYS A 43 -9.20 -8.65 8.25
C LYS A 43 -9.78 -7.65 7.25
N LEU A 44 -9.93 -6.38 7.65
CA LEU A 44 -10.43 -5.32 6.77
C LEU A 44 -9.50 -5.10 5.57
N TRP A 45 -8.19 -5.11 5.82
CA TRP A 45 -7.19 -4.94 4.75
C TRP A 45 -7.10 -6.14 3.81
N ALA A 46 -7.32 -7.36 4.29
CA ALA A 46 -7.37 -8.54 3.43
C ALA A 46 -8.53 -8.42 2.43
N GLU A 47 -9.73 -8.05 2.91
CA GLU A 47 -10.90 -7.83 2.05
C GLU A 47 -10.67 -6.70 1.04
N PHE A 48 -10.05 -5.60 1.47
CA PHE A 48 -9.69 -4.49 0.57
C PHE A 48 -8.69 -4.95 -0.51
N SER A 49 -7.66 -5.70 -0.13
CA SER A 49 -6.66 -6.19 -1.07
C SER A 49 -7.24 -7.17 -2.07
N ASP A 50 -8.20 -8.01 -1.68
CA ASP A 50 -8.86 -8.95 -2.59
C ASP A 50 -9.66 -8.22 -3.67
N ILE A 51 -10.39 -7.16 -3.29
CA ILE A 51 -11.14 -6.32 -4.23
C ILE A 51 -10.18 -5.59 -5.17
N VAL A 52 -9.11 -5.00 -4.65
CA VAL A 52 -8.10 -4.31 -5.49
C VAL A 52 -7.45 -5.30 -6.47
N CYS A 53 -7.06 -6.48 -5.99
CA CYS A 53 -6.47 -7.54 -6.81
C CYS A 53 -7.42 -8.04 -7.90
N ALA A 54 -8.73 -8.09 -7.63
CA ALA A 54 -9.73 -8.47 -8.63
C ALA A 54 -9.92 -7.42 -9.74
N THR A 55 -9.58 -6.14 -9.47
CA THR A 55 -9.77 -5.02 -10.40
C THR A 55 -8.56 -4.66 -11.25
N VAL A 56 -7.34 -5.03 -10.82
CA VAL A 56 -6.07 -4.60 -11.42
C VAL A 56 -5.47 -5.72 -12.29
N SER A 57 -4.81 -5.38 -13.40
CA SER A 57 -4.09 -6.35 -14.23
C SER A 57 -2.81 -6.85 -13.54
N LYS A 58 -2.40 -8.10 -13.80
CA LYS A 58 -1.27 -8.75 -13.12
C LYS A 58 0.06 -7.99 -13.24
N ASP A 59 0.24 -7.21 -14.32
CA ASP A 59 1.50 -6.52 -14.61
C ASP A 59 1.72 -5.28 -13.74
N SER A 60 0.64 -4.57 -13.34
CA SER A 60 0.71 -3.37 -12.49
C SER A 60 0.36 -3.64 -11.02
N GLN A 61 -0.09 -4.85 -10.72
CA GLN A 61 -0.58 -5.24 -9.39
C GLN A 61 0.51 -5.11 -8.30
N LYS A 62 1.76 -5.46 -8.61
CA LYS A 62 2.86 -5.44 -7.63
C LYS A 62 3.19 -4.04 -7.14
N ASP A 63 3.29 -3.08 -8.07
CA ASP A 63 3.62 -1.69 -7.74
C ASP A 63 2.49 -1.03 -6.95
N ILE A 64 1.25 -1.32 -7.31
CA ILE A 64 0.06 -0.82 -6.61
C ILE A 64 -0.03 -1.40 -5.19
N LEU A 65 0.20 -2.70 -5.03
CA LEU A 65 0.20 -3.35 -3.70
C LEU A 65 1.30 -2.78 -2.80
N ALA A 66 2.49 -2.49 -3.33
CA ALA A 66 3.57 -1.88 -2.55
C ALA A 66 3.20 -0.50 -1.99
N VAL A 67 2.46 0.31 -2.75
CA VAL A 67 1.95 1.61 -2.26
C VAL A 67 0.91 1.40 -1.15
N TYR A 68 0.02 0.42 -1.31
CA TYR A 68 -0.96 0.11 -0.27
C TYR A 68 -0.34 -0.47 0.99
N ASP A 69 0.75 -1.24 0.91
CA ASP A 69 1.46 -1.75 2.08
C ASP A 69 2.06 -0.63 2.95
N VAL A 70 2.60 0.41 2.30
CA VAL A 70 3.06 1.62 2.99
C VAL A 70 1.87 2.31 3.65
N SER A 71 0.79 2.56 2.92
CA SER A 71 -0.42 3.20 3.46
C SER A 71 -1.03 2.41 4.62
N LYS A 72 -1.11 1.09 4.51
CA LYS A 72 -1.61 0.18 5.54
C LYS A 72 -0.79 0.30 6.82
N ARG A 73 0.53 0.30 6.71
CA ARG A 73 1.42 0.48 7.87
C ARG A 73 1.25 1.84 8.50
N ASP A 74 1.20 2.90 7.70
CA ASP A 74 1.10 4.27 8.21
C ASP A 74 -0.24 4.50 8.91
N GLN A 75 -1.34 3.99 8.34
CA GLN A 75 -2.67 4.05 8.95
C GLN A 75 -2.74 3.26 10.26
N PHE A 76 -2.14 2.06 10.30
CA PHE A 76 -2.07 1.28 11.53
C PHE A 76 -1.37 2.05 12.66
N LEU A 77 -0.24 2.68 12.35
CA LEU A 77 0.56 3.43 13.31
C LEU A 77 -0.14 4.72 13.76
N MET A 78 -0.76 5.48 12.85
CA MET A 78 -1.45 6.73 13.19
C MET A 78 -2.71 6.53 14.05
N LYS A 79 -3.32 5.34 14.00
CA LYS A 79 -4.60 5.04 14.68
C LYS A 79 -4.41 4.24 15.99
N LEU A 80 -3.15 4.03 16.38
CA LEU A 80 -2.76 3.40 17.64
C LEU A 80 -2.99 4.37 18.82
N ARG A 81 -3.24 3.83 20.01
CA ARG A 81 -3.48 4.61 21.22
C ARG A 81 -2.23 5.39 21.65
N SER A 82 -2.44 6.52 22.31
CA SER A 82 -1.37 7.40 22.83
C SER A 82 -0.37 6.70 23.77
N ASP A 83 -0.77 5.60 24.40
CA ASP A 83 0.10 4.81 25.29
C ASP A 83 1.31 4.22 24.54
N PHE A 84 1.22 4.09 23.21
CA PHE A 84 2.24 3.54 22.33
C PHE A 84 2.99 4.61 21.52
N GLU A 85 2.82 5.89 21.86
CA GLU A 85 3.43 7.04 21.15
C GLU A 85 4.95 6.93 21.02
N ASN A 86 5.62 6.45 22.06
CA ASN A 86 7.06 6.26 22.05
C ASN A 86 7.48 5.18 21.03
N VAL A 87 6.74 4.07 20.99
CA VAL A 87 6.97 2.99 20.00
C VAL A 87 6.67 3.48 18.59
N ARG A 88 5.57 4.23 18.42
CA ARG A 88 5.15 4.85 17.15
C ARG A 88 6.22 5.80 16.60
N SER A 89 6.76 6.67 17.46
CA SER A 89 7.79 7.65 17.09
C SER A 89 9.09 6.96 16.67
N ASN A 90 9.53 5.95 17.43
CA ASN A 90 10.71 5.18 17.09
C ASN A 90 10.53 4.41 15.77
N LEU A 91 9.36 3.81 15.54
CA LEU A 91 9.07 3.13 14.29
C LEU A 91 9.06 4.11 13.10
N MET A 92 8.39 5.26 13.23
CA MET A 92 8.31 6.27 12.16
C MET A 92 9.70 6.74 11.71
N VAL A 93 10.63 6.97 12.65
CA VAL A 93 12.02 7.36 12.32
C VAL A 93 12.72 6.27 11.51
N VAL A 94 12.61 5.00 11.92
CA VAL A 94 13.21 3.86 11.20
C VAL A 94 12.61 3.69 9.81
N ILE A 95 11.30 3.89 9.68
CA ILE A 95 10.57 3.76 8.42
C ILE A 95 10.96 4.86 7.43
N LEU A 96 11.07 6.12 7.87
CA LEU A 96 11.51 7.23 7.03
C LEU A 96 12.95 7.04 6.54
N LEU A 97 13.83 6.52 7.40
CA LEU A 97 15.20 6.19 7.03
C LEU A 97 15.26 5.05 6.00
N LEU A 98 14.49 3.97 6.19
CA LEU A 98 14.43 2.89 5.20
C LEU A 98 13.83 3.33 3.88
N HIS A 99 12.82 4.21 3.89
CA HIS A 99 12.27 4.78 2.66
C HIS A 99 13.29 5.67 1.95
N TRP A 100 14.02 6.53 2.68
CA TRP A 100 15.11 7.33 2.11
C TRP A 100 16.25 6.46 1.57
N ILE A 101 16.65 5.42 2.28
CA ILE A 101 17.66 4.46 1.81
C ILE A 101 17.14 3.74 0.55
N CYS A 102 15.88 3.33 0.52
CA CYS A 102 15.27 2.69 -0.65
C CYS A 102 15.20 3.66 -1.86
N VAL A 103 14.84 4.93 -1.64
CA VAL A 103 14.85 5.96 -2.69
C VAL A 103 16.28 6.24 -3.16
N LEU A 104 17.26 6.34 -2.25
CA LEU A 104 18.68 6.52 -2.59
C LEU A 104 19.22 5.33 -3.39
N VAL A 105 18.93 4.10 -2.97
CA VAL A 105 19.35 2.87 -3.67
C VAL A 105 18.66 2.75 -5.03
N ASN A 106 17.35 3.01 -5.12
CA ASN A 106 16.63 3.00 -6.40
C ASN A 106 17.07 4.13 -7.33
N CYS A 107 17.45 5.29 -6.80
CA CYS A 107 18.00 6.41 -7.56
C CYS A 107 19.42 6.08 -8.08
N PHE A 108 20.25 5.44 -7.25
CA PHE A 108 21.58 4.96 -7.63
C PHE A 108 21.52 3.84 -8.70
N VAL A 109 20.63 2.86 -8.53
CA VAL A 109 20.40 1.77 -9.49
C VAL A 109 19.87 2.32 -10.81
N LYS A 110 18.87 3.22 -10.81
CA LYS A 110 18.38 3.87 -12.05
C LYS A 110 19.45 4.71 -12.75
N ASN A 111 20.32 5.40 -12.01
CA ASN A 111 21.43 6.16 -12.60
C ASN A 111 22.54 5.27 -13.19
N SER A 112 22.82 4.10 -12.60
CA SER A 112 23.82 3.15 -13.14
C SER A 112 23.41 2.51 -14.47
N VAL A 113 22.11 2.27 -14.70
CA VAL A 113 21.58 1.70 -15.96
C VAL A 113 21.66 2.68 -17.13
N PHE A 114 21.61 3.99 -16.88
CA PHE A 114 21.66 5.01 -17.94
C PHE A 114 23.08 5.29 -18.46
N SER A 115 24.12 4.86 -17.74
CA SER A 115 25.53 5.16 -18.10
C SER A 115 26.22 4.10 -18.97
N LEU A 116 25.51 3.04 -19.40
CA LEU A 116 26.06 1.95 -20.22
C LEU A 116 25.29 1.78 -21.55
N LYS A 117 25.25 2.84 -22.36
CA LYS A 117 25.14 2.69 -23.83
C LYS A 117 26.49 3.04 -24.46
N PRO A 118 27.25 2.08 -24.98
CA PRO A 118 28.53 2.36 -25.63
C PRO A 118 28.29 3.10 -26.95
N LEU A 119 29.03 4.20 -27.12
CA LEU A 119 29.19 4.96 -28.37
C LEU A 119 29.82 4.05 -29.44
N MET A 120 29.00 3.29 -30.15
CA MET A 120 29.35 2.71 -31.43
C MET A 120 28.42 3.28 -32.49
N ASN A 121 28.94 4.22 -33.29
CA ASN A 121 28.98 4.15 -34.76
C ASN A 121 29.16 5.57 -35.34
N LYS A 122 30.36 5.90 -35.81
CA LYS A 122 30.56 6.99 -36.77
C LYS A 122 31.33 6.42 -37.96
N LYS A 123 30.58 5.82 -38.88
CA LYS A 123 31.00 5.65 -40.28
C LYS A 123 30.74 6.98 -40.99
N SER A 124 31.80 7.65 -41.44
CA SER A 124 31.98 8.17 -42.80
C SER A 124 33.37 8.75 -42.94
#